data_AF-A0A520UKI2-F1
#
_entry.id   AF-A0A520UKI2-F1
#
_cell.length_a   1.000
_cell.length_b   1.000
_cell.length_c   1.000
_cell.angle_alpha   90.00
_cell.angle_beta   90.00
_cell.angle_gamma   90.00
#
_symmetry.space_group_name_H-M   'P 1'
#
loop_
_entity.id
_entity.type
_entity.pdbx_description
1 polymer ?
#
loop_
_entity_poly.entity_id
_entity_poly.type
_entity_poly.pdbx_seq_one_letter_code
_entity_poly.pdbx_strand_id
1 'polypeptide(L)'
;GVLLSPLQILSFYNGLANDGEMVKPIFRKISNSSNNKIILNPSISSQSTIKIAKSLLYDVVNKDGGTANNIRSSSYKIAGKTGTAQVDYTTENVQYISSFVGYFPADNPKYSCIVVIHKPNKSKGYYGSTVAAPVFKKISDKIHSLTPINFDLNPTKIDEVYKNFENDELIITSSDLSVIRGKSFNKVLPLLENMGYEVISRGKGILVKNYKIKSKNKVEVELV
;
A
#
# COMPACT_ATOMS: atom_id res chain seq x y z
N GLY A 1 3.93 2.34 37.22
CA GLY A 1 3.58 2.42 35.79
C GLY A 1 2.23 3.08 35.63
N VAL A 2 1.81 3.41 34.40
CA VAL A 2 0.46 3.92 34.10
C VAL A 2 -0.32 2.82 33.39
N LEU A 3 -1.55 2.58 33.80
CA LEU A 3 -2.44 1.59 33.17
C LEU A 3 -3.32 2.30 32.14
N LEU A 4 -3.23 1.87 30.87
CA LEU A 4 -4.04 2.41 29.77
C LEU A 4 -4.68 1.26 28.99
N SER A 5 -5.93 1.44 28.58
CA SER A 5 -6.59 0.52 27.66
C SER A 5 -5.98 0.61 26.25
N PRO A 6 -5.99 -0.47 25.46
CA PRO A 6 -5.56 -0.42 24.06
C PRO A 6 -6.27 0.67 23.25
N LEU A 7 -7.55 0.92 23.53
CA LEU A 7 -8.34 1.94 22.84
C LEU A 7 -7.86 3.36 23.16
N GLN A 8 -7.45 3.65 24.40
CA GLN A 8 -6.85 4.94 24.77
C GLN A 8 -5.52 5.17 24.06
N ILE A 9 -4.65 4.14 24.03
CA ILE A 9 -3.37 4.20 23.33
C ILE A 9 -3.61 4.43 21.83
N LEU A 10 -4.53 3.67 21.23
CA LEU A 10 -4.88 3.83 19.82
C LEU A 10 -5.41 5.23 19.52
N SER A 11 -6.27 5.79 20.38
CA SER A 11 -6.82 7.14 20.23
C SER A 11 -5.72 8.20 20.22
N PHE A 12 -4.72 8.06 21.09
CA PHE A 12 -3.57 8.95 21.13
C PHE A 12 -2.74 8.89 19.83
N TYR A 13 -2.41 7.68 19.36
CA TYR A 13 -1.69 7.50 18.10
C TYR A 13 -2.51 7.92 16.87
N ASN A 14 -3.84 7.80 16.94
CA ASN A 14 -4.75 8.35 15.94
C ASN A 14 -4.66 9.89 15.91
N GLY A 15 -4.60 10.55 17.07
CA GLY A 15 -4.36 11.99 17.15
C GLY A 15 -3.03 12.42 16.51
N LEU A 16 -1.95 11.64 16.71
CA LEU A 16 -0.68 11.88 16.01
C LEU A 16 -0.84 11.73 14.49
N ALA A 17 -1.55 10.70 14.04
CA ALA A 17 -1.81 10.46 12.63
C ALA A 17 -2.66 11.59 11.99
N ASN A 18 -3.63 12.11 12.74
CA ASN A 18 -4.57 13.16 12.39
C ASN A 18 -4.06 14.57 12.72
N ASP A 19 -2.78 14.81 12.50
CA ASP A 19 -2.12 16.13 12.62
C ASP A 19 -2.37 16.87 13.94
N GLY A 20 -2.47 16.10 15.03
CA GLY A 20 -2.62 16.59 16.39
C GLY A 20 -4.07 16.66 16.89
N GLU A 21 -5.07 16.49 16.03
CA GLU A 21 -6.48 16.49 16.43
C GLU A 21 -6.89 15.09 16.91
N MET A 22 -7.10 14.93 18.22
CA MET A 22 -7.56 13.69 18.82
C MET A 22 -9.08 13.62 18.84
N VAL A 23 -9.64 12.56 18.25
CA VAL A 23 -11.09 12.35 18.12
C VAL A 23 -11.58 11.21 18.99
N LYS A 24 -12.86 11.23 19.36
CA LYS A 24 -13.50 10.17 20.16
C LYS A 24 -13.70 8.92 19.30
N PRO A 25 -13.24 7.73 19.74
CA PRO A 25 -13.59 6.48 19.09
C PRO A 25 -15.09 6.22 19.17
N ILE A 26 -15.69 5.82 18.06
CA ILE A 26 -17.13 5.55 17.96
C ILE A 26 -17.36 4.25 17.18
N PHE A 27 -18.26 3.41 17.69
CA PHE A 27 -18.82 2.31 16.91
C PHE A 27 -20.04 2.82 16.16
N ARG A 28 -20.13 2.57 14.85
CA ARG A 28 -21.24 3.06 14.02
C ARG A 28 -21.77 1.95 13.14
N LYS A 29 -23.09 1.95 12.95
CA LYS A 29 -23.76 1.20 11.89
C LYS A 29 -23.65 2.01 10.60
N ILE A 30 -23.34 1.36 9.48
CA ILE A 30 -23.12 1.99 8.15
C ILE A 30 -24.46 2.43 7.51
N SER A 31 -25.50 2.72 8.30
CA SER A 31 -26.78 3.22 7.79
C SER A 31 -26.95 4.70 8.17
N ASN A 32 -26.74 5.60 7.22
CA ASN A 32 -27.23 6.99 7.19
C ASN A 32 -26.99 7.85 8.43
N SER A 33 -25.74 7.98 8.90
CA SER A 33 -25.45 8.92 9.97
C SER A 33 -24.45 9.98 9.49
N SER A 34 -24.79 11.25 9.71
CA SER A 34 -23.95 12.43 9.46
C SER A 34 -22.55 12.24 10.05
N ASN A 35 -21.51 12.73 9.38
CA ASN A 35 -20.12 12.50 9.76
C ASN A 35 -19.67 13.39 10.93
N ASN A 36 -20.41 13.36 12.03
CA ASN A 36 -20.16 14.20 13.20
C ASN A 36 -18.98 13.63 13.99
N LYS A 37 -17.76 14.08 13.65
CA LYS A 37 -16.58 13.85 14.48
C LYS A 37 -16.74 14.55 15.83
N ILE A 38 -16.44 13.87 16.92
CA ILE A 38 -16.37 14.46 18.26
C ILE A 38 -14.89 14.66 18.59
N ILE A 39 -14.45 15.92 18.65
CA ILE A 39 -13.07 16.29 18.98
C ILE A 39 -12.90 16.17 20.50
N LEU A 40 -11.97 15.33 20.94
CA LEU A 40 -11.57 15.23 22.35
C LEU A 40 -10.51 16.28 22.71
N ASN A 41 -9.55 16.48 21.80
CA ASN A 41 -8.54 17.52 21.93
C ASN A 41 -8.20 18.03 20.52
N PRO A 42 -8.40 19.33 20.22
CA PRO A 42 -8.11 19.89 18.90
C PRO A 42 -6.61 19.91 18.56
N SER A 43 -5.74 19.89 19.57
CA SER A 43 -4.29 19.93 19.38
C SER A 43 -3.57 19.33 20.58
N ILE A 44 -3.11 18.08 20.45
CA ILE A 44 -2.35 17.39 21.51
C ILE A 44 -0.92 17.95 21.65
N SER A 45 -0.41 18.65 20.65
CA SER A 45 0.92 19.30 20.66
C SER A 45 1.07 20.28 19.50
N SER A 46 2.17 21.04 19.48
CA SER A 46 2.49 21.94 18.37
C SER A 46 2.70 21.17 17.07
N GLN A 47 2.41 21.80 15.92
CA GLN A 47 2.59 21.15 14.62
C GLN A 47 4.04 20.77 14.33
N SER A 48 5.01 21.52 14.85
CA SER A 48 6.43 21.14 14.77
C SER A 48 6.71 19.84 15.53
N THR A 49 6.15 19.70 16.74
CA THR A 49 6.30 18.48 17.56
C THR A 49 5.60 17.29 16.91
N ILE A 50 4.39 17.48 16.37
CA ILE A 50 3.66 16.44 15.63
C ILE A 50 4.47 15.94 14.44
N LYS A 51 5.05 16.84 13.64
CA LYS A 51 5.92 16.48 12.50
C LYS A 51 7.14 15.66 12.94
N ILE A 52 7.80 16.07 14.02
CA ILE A 52 8.94 15.33 14.58
C ILE A 52 8.49 13.94 15.05
N ALA A 53 7.38 13.86 15.79
CA ALA A 53 6.84 12.60 16.28
C ALA A 53 6.48 11.64 15.14
N LYS A 54 5.80 12.13 14.08
CA LYS A 54 5.49 11.36 12.87
C LYS A 54 6.77 10.82 12.20
N SER A 55 7.81 11.65 12.12
CA SER A 55 9.12 11.24 11.55
C SER A 55 9.78 10.13 12.38
N LEU A 56 9.81 10.28 13.72
CA LEU A 56 10.37 9.26 14.61
C LEU A 56 9.60 7.94 14.53
N LEU A 57 8.26 7.98 14.45
CA LEU A 57 7.43 6.79 14.29
C LEU A 57 7.60 6.13 12.91
N TYR A 58 7.86 6.93 11.87
CA TYR A 58 8.21 6.42 10.55
C TYR A 58 9.55 5.67 10.59
N ASP A 59 10.56 6.23 11.25
CA ASP A 59 11.91 5.65 11.33
C ASP A 59 11.94 4.31 12.07
N VAL A 60 11.05 4.09 13.05
CA VAL A 60 10.93 2.80 13.76
C VAL A 60 10.75 1.62 12.80
N VAL A 61 10.08 1.84 11.67
CA VAL A 61 9.78 0.81 10.67
C VAL A 61 10.63 0.96 9.41
N ASN A 62 10.88 2.18 8.95
CA ASN A 62 11.41 2.39 7.60
C ASN A 62 12.92 2.62 7.55
N LYS A 63 13.51 3.12 8.63
CA LYS A 63 14.95 3.34 8.74
C LYS A 63 15.66 2.01 9.02
N ASP A 64 16.85 1.86 8.45
CA ASP A 64 17.70 0.71 8.76
C ASP A 64 18.12 0.77 10.24
N GLY A 65 18.05 -0.37 10.92
CA GLY A 65 18.22 -0.45 12.38
C GLY A 65 16.98 -0.04 13.20
N GLY A 66 15.87 0.34 12.57
CA GLY A 66 14.60 0.58 13.25
C GLY A 66 14.09 -0.67 13.97
N THR A 67 13.54 -0.51 15.20
CA THR A 67 13.13 -1.66 16.03
C THR A 67 12.04 -2.54 15.41
N ALA A 68 11.29 -2.04 14.44
CA ALA A 68 10.27 -2.78 13.70
C ALA A 68 10.55 -2.79 12.18
N ASN A 69 11.82 -2.73 11.79
CA ASN A 69 12.21 -2.77 10.37
C ASN A 69 11.72 -4.03 9.64
N ASN A 70 11.49 -5.13 10.38
CA ASN A 70 10.97 -6.39 9.87
C ASN A 70 9.56 -6.31 9.27
N ILE A 71 8.80 -5.24 9.52
CA ILE A 71 7.46 -5.04 8.93
C ILE A 71 7.44 -3.96 7.85
N ARG A 72 8.61 -3.46 7.42
CA ARG A 72 8.73 -2.53 6.30
C ARG A 72 8.05 -3.11 5.06
N SER A 73 7.26 -2.28 4.37
CA SER A 73 6.51 -2.66 3.17
C SER A 73 7.01 -1.85 1.97
N SER A 74 7.09 -2.48 0.80
CA SER A 74 7.42 -1.80 -0.46
C SER A 74 6.21 -1.14 -1.12
N SER A 75 4.98 -1.53 -0.73
CA SER A 75 3.74 -1.05 -1.35
C SER A 75 3.17 0.20 -0.69
N TYR A 76 3.37 0.36 0.62
CA TYR A 76 2.88 1.50 1.40
C TYR A 76 3.75 1.68 2.64
N LYS A 77 3.75 2.88 3.20
CA LYS A 77 4.57 3.20 4.38
C LYS A 77 3.81 2.89 5.67
N ILE A 78 4.47 2.32 6.67
CA ILE A 78 3.91 2.11 8.01
C ILE A 78 4.68 3.00 8.99
N ALA A 79 3.99 3.65 9.92
CA ALA A 79 4.60 4.33 11.05
C ALA A 79 3.99 3.79 12.35
N GLY A 80 4.81 3.63 13.39
CA GLY A 80 4.33 3.08 14.64
C GLY A 80 5.43 2.85 15.66
N LYS A 81 5.07 2.22 16.78
CA LYS A 81 5.99 1.93 17.87
C LYS A 81 5.77 0.55 18.46
N THR A 82 6.89 -0.09 18.77
CA THR A 82 6.99 -1.34 19.53
C THR A 82 6.81 -1.08 21.03
N GLY A 83 6.05 -1.95 21.69
CA GLY A 83 5.93 -2.03 23.14
C GLY A 83 6.26 -3.44 23.65
N THR A 84 6.95 -3.51 24.79
CA THR A 84 7.30 -4.78 25.47
C THR A 84 7.31 -4.51 26.96
N ALA A 85 6.14 -4.66 27.59
CA ALA A 85 5.98 -4.41 29.02
C ALA A 85 6.17 -5.71 29.80
N GLN A 86 6.88 -5.66 30.93
CA GLN A 86 6.95 -6.76 31.88
C GLN A 86 5.71 -6.77 32.76
N VAL A 87 5.20 -7.97 33.03
CA VAL A 87 4.11 -8.22 33.98
C VAL A 87 4.48 -9.42 34.86
N ASP A 88 3.78 -9.59 35.98
CA ASP A 88 4.03 -10.64 36.96
C ASP A 88 5.48 -10.66 37.48
N TYR A 89 6.10 -9.48 37.58
CA TYR A 89 7.51 -9.30 37.97
C TYR A 89 7.79 -9.58 39.46
N THR A 90 6.74 -9.81 40.25
CA THR A 90 6.83 -10.26 41.64
C THR A 90 6.94 -11.78 41.76
N THR A 91 6.85 -12.50 40.65
CA THR A 91 7.00 -13.96 40.58
C THR A 91 8.33 -14.34 39.93
N GLU A 92 8.82 -15.55 40.17
CA GLU A 92 10.00 -16.08 39.47
C GLU A 92 9.78 -16.21 37.95
N ASN A 93 8.52 -16.27 37.50
CA ASN A 93 8.15 -16.47 36.11
C ASN A 93 7.68 -15.16 35.45
N VAL A 94 8.59 -14.20 35.29
CA VAL A 94 8.31 -12.91 34.62
C VAL A 94 7.62 -13.15 33.27
N GLN A 95 6.52 -12.43 33.09
CA GLN A 95 5.69 -12.45 31.88
C GLN A 95 5.82 -11.15 31.12
N TYR A 96 5.34 -11.14 29.88
CA TYR A 96 5.41 -9.97 29.01
C TYR A 96 4.08 -9.67 28.33
N ILE A 97 3.88 -8.41 28.00
CA ILE A 97 2.86 -7.93 27.06
C ILE A 97 3.61 -7.38 25.85
N SER A 98 3.46 -8.05 24.71
CA SER A 98 3.99 -7.62 23.42
C SER A 98 2.96 -6.73 22.73
N SER A 99 3.36 -5.56 22.26
CA SER A 99 2.46 -4.68 21.53
C SER A 99 3.12 -3.95 20.37
N PHE A 100 2.29 -3.59 19.40
CA PHE A 100 2.64 -2.66 18.34
C PHE A 100 1.43 -1.77 18.06
N VAL A 101 1.64 -0.46 18.04
CA VAL A 101 0.62 0.54 17.70
C VAL A 101 1.14 1.44 16.60
N GLY A 102 0.31 1.76 15.63
CA GLY A 102 0.72 2.56 14.49
C GLY A 102 -0.41 2.92 13.55
N TYR A 103 -0.05 3.53 12.43
CA TYR A 103 -0.94 3.96 11.37
C TYR A 103 -0.31 3.76 9.99
N PHE A 104 -1.17 3.66 8.98
CA PHE A 104 -0.78 3.47 7.59
C PHE A 104 -1.87 3.99 6.62
N PRO A 105 -1.51 4.40 5.40
CA PRO A 105 -0.16 4.75 4.96
C PRO A 105 0.46 5.88 5.82
N ALA A 106 1.77 5.88 6.05
CA ALA A 106 2.41 6.82 7.00
C ALA A 106 2.41 8.28 6.50
N ASP A 107 2.41 8.48 5.19
CA ASP A 107 2.42 9.74 4.46
C ASP A 107 1.03 10.38 4.37
N ASN A 108 -0.03 9.58 4.21
CA ASN A 108 -1.42 10.02 4.25
C ASN A 108 -2.25 9.03 5.08
N PRO A 109 -2.22 9.12 6.41
CA PRO A 109 -2.84 8.14 7.30
C PRO A 109 -4.33 7.98 7.05
N LYS A 110 -4.75 6.74 6.75
CA LYS A 110 -6.16 6.37 6.60
C LYS A 110 -6.63 5.42 7.70
N TYR A 111 -5.71 4.63 8.23
CA TYR A 111 -5.98 3.61 9.23
C TYR A 111 -5.01 3.72 10.38
N SER A 112 -5.49 3.49 11.61
CA SER A 112 -4.69 3.29 12.80
C SER A 112 -5.05 1.95 13.42
N CYS A 113 -4.07 1.22 13.94
CA CYS A 113 -4.26 -0.10 14.52
C CYS A 113 -3.36 -0.29 15.75
N ILE A 114 -3.85 -1.04 16.73
CA ILE A 114 -3.06 -1.53 17.86
C ILE A 114 -3.22 -3.04 17.94
N VAL A 115 -2.10 -3.73 18.12
CA VAL A 115 -2.03 -5.16 18.41
C VAL A 115 -1.41 -5.33 19.79
N VAL A 116 -2.07 -6.11 20.64
CA VAL A 116 -1.59 -6.46 21.99
C VAL A 116 -1.69 -7.97 22.15
N ILE A 117 -0.58 -8.60 22.50
CA ILE A 117 -0.48 -10.04 22.77
C ILE A 117 -0.02 -10.20 24.22
N HIS A 118 -0.94 -10.69 25.04
CA HIS A 118 -0.72 -10.89 26.46
C HIS A 118 -0.06 -12.26 26.70
N LYS A 119 1.00 -12.30 27.53
CA LYS A 119 1.74 -13.53 27.89
C LYS A 119 2.11 -14.38 26.67
N PRO A 120 2.86 -13.83 25.69
CA PRO A 120 3.27 -14.62 24.53
C PRO A 120 4.17 -15.78 24.96
N ASN A 121 4.20 -16.85 24.16
CA ASN A 121 5.09 -17.97 24.42
C ASN A 121 6.56 -17.51 24.28
N LYS A 122 7.24 -17.35 25.42
CA LYS A 122 8.61 -16.84 25.51
C LYS A 122 9.62 -17.61 24.65
N SER A 123 9.40 -18.92 24.42
CA SER A 123 10.26 -19.74 23.55
C SER A 123 10.20 -19.32 22.07
N LYS A 124 9.12 -18.65 21.66
CA LYS A 124 8.93 -18.12 20.29
C LYS A 124 9.21 -16.62 20.19
N GLY A 125 9.58 -15.98 21.31
CA GLY A 125 9.81 -14.54 21.41
C GLY A 125 8.69 -13.81 22.17
N TYR A 126 9.03 -12.61 22.66
CA TYR A 126 8.12 -11.77 23.45
C TYR A 126 8.21 -10.27 23.11
N TYR A 127 9.16 -9.86 22.26
CA TYR A 127 9.31 -8.46 21.87
C TYR A 127 8.14 -8.00 20.98
N GLY A 128 7.85 -6.70 21.03
CA GLY A 128 6.86 -6.05 20.16
C GLY A 128 7.15 -6.29 18.68
N SER A 129 8.43 -6.26 18.31
CA SER A 129 8.92 -6.48 16.94
C SER A 129 8.76 -7.92 16.46
N THR A 130 8.94 -8.91 17.33
CA THR A 130 8.91 -10.33 16.96
C THR A 130 7.50 -10.93 16.99
N VAL A 131 6.61 -10.40 17.83
CA VAL A 131 5.30 -11.00 18.11
C VAL A 131 4.14 -10.13 17.62
N ALA A 132 4.03 -8.89 18.07
CA ALA A 132 2.90 -8.03 17.73
C ALA A 132 3.01 -7.37 16.34
N ALA A 133 4.20 -6.89 15.97
CA ALA A 133 4.41 -6.20 14.69
C ALA A 133 4.07 -7.06 13.46
N PRO A 134 4.43 -8.36 13.38
CA PRO A 134 4.06 -9.19 12.23
C PRO A 134 2.55 -9.38 12.07
N VAL A 135 1.81 -9.39 13.19
CA VAL A 135 0.34 -9.44 13.15
C VAL A 135 -0.23 -8.12 12.63
N PHE A 136 0.30 -6.98 13.08
CA PHE A 136 -0.05 -5.66 12.51
C PHE A 136 0.18 -5.64 11.00
N LYS A 137 1.33 -6.13 10.52
CA LYS A 137 1.66 -6.19 9.09
C LYS A 137 0.63 -6.97 8.27
N LYS A 138 0.21 -8.14 8.76
CA LYS A 138 -0.82 -8.96 8.09
C LYS A 138 -2.16 -8.22 8.00
N ILE A 139 -2.56 -7.53 9.07
CA ILE A 139 -3.78 -6.72 9.09
C ILE A 139 -3.66 -5.57 8.10
N SER A 140 -2.54 -4.84 8.14
CA SER A 140 -2.34 -3.67 7.28
C SER A 140 -2.25 -4.05 5.80
N ASP A 141 -1.61 -5.17 5.47
CA ASP A 141 -1.56 -5.69 4.10
C ASP A 141 -2.94 -6.08 3.60
N LYS A 142 -3.72 -6.76 4.43
CA LYS A 142 -5.08 -7.15 4.07
C LYS A 142 -5.96 -5.93 3.83
N ILE A 143 -5.93 -4.95 4.73
CA ILE A 143 -6.72 -3.72 4.56
C ILE A 143 -6.27 -2.97 3.31
N HIS A 144 -4.96 -2.74 3.15
CA HIS A 144 -4.43 -2.02 2.00
C HIS A 144 -4.78 -2.70 0.67
N SER A 145 -4.75 -4.03 0.61
CA SER A 145 -5.14 -4.79 -0.60
C SER A 145 -6.63 -4.68 -0.97
N LEU A 146 -7.49 -4.34 -0.01
CA LEU A 146 -8.93 -4.19 -0.21
C LEU A 146 -9.34 -2.74 -0.47
N THR A 147 -8.48 -1.78 -0.18
CA THR A 147 -8.76 -0.36 -0.40
C THR A 147 -8.58 -0.03 -1.89
N PRO A 148 -9.62 0.46 -2.60
CA PRO A 148 -9.48 0.92 -3.97
C PRO A 148 -8.47 2.06 -4.04
N ILE A 149 -7.44 1.91 -4.87
CA ILE A 149 -6.53 3.00 -5.20
C ILE A 149 -7.23 3.78 -6.30
N ASN A 150 -7.80 4.94 -5.95
CA ASN A 150 -8.29 5.88 -6.96
C ASN A 150 -7.07 6.42 -7.69
N PHE A 151 -6.81 5.89 -8.88
CA PHE A 151 -5.92 6.54 -9.83
C PHE A 151 -6.69 7.69 -10.44
N ASP A 152 -6.34 8.92 -10.05
CA ASP A 152 -6.68 10.10 -10.84
C ASP A 152 -5.89 10.00 -12.15
N LEU A 153 -6.48 9.31 -13.12
CA LEU A 153 -6.01 9.36 -14.48
C LEU A 153 -6.36 10.77 -14.98
N ASN A 154 -5.36 11.64 -15.13
CA ASN A 154 -5.56 12.94 -15.77
C ASN A 154 -6.22 12.72 -17.14
N PRO A 155 -7.47 13.16 -17.35
CA PRO A 155 -8.20 12.92 -18.59
C PRO A 155 -7.43 13.45 -19.79
N THR A 156 -6.70 14.56 -19.63
CA THR A 156 -5.83 15.14 -20.66
C THR A 156 -4.73 14.19 -21.15
N LYS A 157 -4.13 13.38 -20.27
CA LYS A 157 -3.14 12.37 -20.72
C LYS A 157 -3.81 11.21 -21.44
N ILE A 158 -5.02 10.86 -21.01
CA ILE A 158 -5.82 9.82 -21.68
C ILE A 158 -6.26 10.31 -23.06
N ASP A 159 -6.71 11.56 -23.20
CA ASP A 159 -7.14 12.15 -24.45
C ASP A 159 -5.98 12.39 -25.41
N GLU A 160 -4.79 12.77 -24.92
CA GLU A 160 -3.56 12.82 -25.73
C GLU A 160 -3.18 11.42 -26.22
N VAL A 161 -3.26 10.41 -25.36
CA VAL A 161 -3.00 9.02 -25.72
C VAL A 161 -4.05 8.50 -26.72
N TYR A 162 -5.35 8.80 -26.54
CA TYR A 162 -6.41 8.42 -27.48
C TYR A 162 -6.36 9.19 -28.80
N LYS A 163 -6.05 10.49 -28.80
CA LYS A 163 -5.87 11.28 -30.04
C LYS A 163 -4.67 10.78 -30.85
N ASN A 164 -3.60 10.35 -30.17
CA ASN A 164 -2.48 9.68 -30.82
C ASN A 164 -2.87 8.28 -31.34
N PHE A 165 -3.90 7.65 -30.78
CA PHE A 165 -4.43 6.39 -31.29
C PHE A 165 -5.44 6.55 -32.44
N GLU A 166 -6.30 7.58 -32.46
CA GLU A 166 -7.32 7.75 -33.51
C GLU A 166 -6.77 8.23 -34.84
N ASN A 167 -5.72 9.06 -34.85
CA ASN A 167 -5.11 9.57 -36.09
C ASN A 167 -4.27 8.53 -36.87
N ASP A 168 -4.19 7.30 -36.37
CA ASP A 168 -3.54 6.17 -37.04
C ASP A 168 -4.59 5.24 -37.68
N GLU A 169 -5.21 5.72 -38.76
CA GLU A 169 -5.85 4.83 -39.74
C GLU A 169 -4.75 4.04 -40.46
N LEU A 170 -4.50 2.83 -39.98
CA LEU A 170 -3.63 1.87 -40.63
C LEU A 170 -4.32 1.32 -41.89
N ILE A 171 -4.20 2.03 -43.01
CA ILE A 171 -4.45 1.46 -44.34
C ILE A 171 -3.24 0.58 -44.69
N ILE A 172 -3.17 -0.62 -44.10
CA ILE A 172 -2.14 -1.60 -44.46
C ILE A 172 -2.67 -2.36 -45.67
N THR A 173 -2.16 -2.05 -46.85
CA THR A 173 -2.23 -2.96 -47.98
C THR A 173 -1.33 -4.16 -47.67
N SER A 174 -1.77 -5.35 -48.06
CA SER A 174 -1.24 -6.69 -47.71
C SER A 174 0.24 -6.98 -48.04
N SER A 175 1.04 -5.96 -48.38
CA SER A 175 2.39 -6.10 -48.93
C SER A 175 3.54 -5.58 -48.07
N ASP A 176 3.29 -4.80 -47.00
CA ASP A 176 4.37 -4.31 -46.13
C ASP A 176 4.02 -4.38 -44.64
N LEU A 177 4.73 -5.23 -43.90
CA LEU A 177 4.61 -5.37 -42.44
C LEU A 177 5.51 -4.37 -41.67
N SER A 178 6.34 -3.57 -42.35
CA SER A 178 7.21 -2.58 -41.71
C SER A 178 6.43 -1.54 -40.89
N VAL A 179 5.20 -1.23 -41.32
CA VAL A 179 4.29 -0.23 -40.76
C VAL A 179 3.74 -0.57 -39.37
N ILE A 180 3.90 -1.81 -38.90
CA ILE A 180 3.38 -2.24 -37.59
C ILE A 180 4.29 -1.81 -36.43
N ARG A 181 5.56 -1.42 -36.69
CA ARG A 181 6.47 -0.93 -35.64
C ARG A 181 5.99 0.43 -35.11
N GLY A 182 6.04 0.58 -33.80
CA GLY A 182 5.55 1.76 -33.07
C GLY A 182 4.03 1.81 -32.89
N LYS A 183 3.27 0.87 -33.49
CA LYS A 183 1.81 0.83 -33.40
C LYS A 183 1.34 0.03 -32.18
N SER A 184 0.10 0.30 -31.76
CA SER A 184 -0.54 -0.44 -30.67
C SER A 184 -0.75 -1.90 -31.04
N PHE A 185 -0.33 -2.81 -30.16
CA PHE A 185 -0.52 -4.25 -30.32
C PHE A 185 -2.01 -4.61 -30.49
N ASN A 186 -2.92 -3.88 -29.83
CA ASN A 186 -4.37 -4.10 -29.96
C ASN A 186 -4.89 -3.80 -31.37
N LYS A 187 -4.22 -2.92 -32.13
CA LYS A 187 -4.54 -2.65 -33.55
C LYS A 187 -3.84 -3.63 -34.49
N VAL A 188 -2.63 -4.06 -34.15
CA VAL A 188 -1.80 -4.94 -34.98
C VAL A 188 -2.27 -6.41 -34.91
N LEU A 189 -2.71 -6.88 -33.74
CA LEU A 189 -3.09 -8.27 -33.53
C LEU A 189 -4.24 -8.73 -34.46
N PRO A 190 -5.40 -8.04 -34.51
CA PRO A 190 -6.50 -8.44 -35.39
C PRO A 190 -6.09 -8.43 -36.87
N LEU A 191 -5.19 -7.53 -37.25
CA LEU A 191 -4.72 -7.40 -38.62
C LEU A 191 -3.82 -8.58 -39.03
N LEU A 192 -2.86 -8.93 -38.19
CA LEU A 192 -2.00 -10.09 -38.43
C LEU A 192 -2.79 -11.40 -38.47
N GLU A 193 -3.78 -11.55 -37.58
CA GLU A 193 -4.67 -12.71 -37.56
C GLU A 193 -5.53 -12.80 -38.82
N ASN A 194 -6.10 -11.68 -39.28
CA ASN A 194 -6.85 -11.62 -40.55
C ASN A 194 -5.98 -11.92 -41.78
N MET A 195 -4.67 -11.65 -41.72
CA MET A 195 -3.70 -12.04 -42.75
C MET A 195 -3.27 -13.53 -42.66
N GLY A 196 -3.77 -14.28 -41.67
CA GLY A 196 -3.48 -15.70 -41.48
C GLY A 196 -2.22 -16.01 -40.66
N TYR A 197 -1.68 -15.03 -39.94
CA TYR A 197 -0.55 -15.24 -39.03
C TYR A 197 -1.02 -15.65 -37.62
N GLU A 198 -0.38 -16.67 -37.08
CA GLU A 198 -0.37 -16.96 -35.64
C GLU A 198 0.61 -15.99 -34.96
N VAL A 199 0.11 -15.18 -34.03
CA VAL A 199 0.89 -14.11 -33.38
C VAL A 199 1.35 -14.51 -31.99
N ILE A 200 2.66 -14.46 -31.74
CA ILE A 200 3.25 -14.62 -30.40
C ILE A 200 3.77 -13.27 -29.92
N SER A 201 3.33 -12.79 -28.77
CA SER A 201 3.87 -11.58 -28.15
C SER A 201 4.92 -11.89 -27.08
N ARG A 202 5.92 -11.01 -26.94
CA ARG A 202 6.92 -11.03 -25.87
C ARG A 202 7.17 -9.62 -25.34
N GLY A 203 7.29 -9.48 -24.01
CA GLY A 203 7.53 -8.18 -23.35
C GLY A 203 6.35 -7.74 -22.48
N LYS A 204 6.49 -6.57 -21.84
CA LYS A 204 5.44 -5.92 -21.04
C LYS A 204 5.25 -4.52 -21.61
N GLY A 205 4.14 -4.28 -22.29
CA GLY A 205 3.91 -3.05 -23.04
C GLY A 205 2.69 -3.15 -23.95
N ILE A 206 2.35 -2.05 -24.60
CA ILE A 206 1.23 -1.98 -25.57
C ILE A 206 1.70 -1.60 -26.97
N LEU A 207 2.95 -1.19 -27.15
CA LEU A 207 3.49 -0.77 -28.43
C LEU A 207 4.39 -1.85 -29.03
N VAL A 208 4.29 -2.05 -30.34
CA VAL A 208 5.16 -2.97 -31.07
C VAL A 208 6.53 -2.33 -31.25
N LYS A 209 7.53 -2.82 -30.52
CA LYS A 209 8.93 -2.41 -30.68
C LYS A 209 9.52 -3.00 -31.96
N ASN A 210 9.29 -4.31 -32.16
CA ASN A 210 9.86 -5.05 -33.27
C ASN A 210 9.02 -6.28 -33.60
N TYR A 211 9.27 -6.90 -34.75
CA TYR A 211 8.63 -8.15 -35.14
C TYR A 211 9.61 -9.06 -35.89
N LYS A 212 9.34 -10.37 -35.85
CA LYS A 212 10.09 -11.39 -36.59
C LYS A 212 9.14 -12.44 -37.14
N ILE A 213 9.13 -12.61 -38.46
CA ILE A 213 8.43 -13.72 -39.13
C ILE A 213 9.20 -15.01 -38.81
N LYS A 214 8.54 -15.97 -38.16
CA LYS A 214 9.12 -17.26 -37.73
C LYS A 214 8.86 -18.37 -38.73
N SER A 215 7.72 -18.32 -39.41
CA SER A 215 7.35 -19.25 -40.48
C SER A 215 6.29 -18.61 -41.38
N LYS A 216 5.88 -19.30 -42.45
CA LYS A 216 4.89 -18.82 -43.42
C LYS A 216 3.61 -18.27 -42.76
N ASN A 217 3.20 -18.85 -41.63
CA ASN A 217 1.97 -18.46 -40.92
C ASN A 217 2.24 -18.05 -39.47
N LYS A 218 3.46 -17.61 -39.10
CA LYS A 218 3.78 -17.29 -37.70
C LYS A 218 4.65 -16.05 -37.54
N VAL A 219 4.23 -15.13 -36.70
CA VAL A 219 4.95 -13.88 -36.40
C VAL A 219 5.15 -13.73 -34.89
N GLU A 220 6.36 -13.38 -34.48
CA GLU A 220 6.68 -12.98 -33.11
C GLU A 220 6.78 -11.46 -33.02
N VAL A 221 6.13 -10.85 -32.04
CA VAL A 221 6.05 -9.39 -31.83
C VAL A 221 6.62 -9.04 -30.46
N GLU A 222 7.59 -8.13 -30.43
CA GLU A 222 8.20 -7.62 -29.19
C GLU A 222 7.49 -6.34 -28.75
N LEU A 223 7.03 -6.29 -27.49
CA LEU A 223 6.27 -5.21 -26.90
C LEU A 223 7.10 -4.36 -25.93
N VAL A 224 6.89 -3.04 -25.98
CA VAL A 224 7.43 -2.02 -25.06
C VAL A 224 6.36 -1.09 -24.54
#